data_AF-A0A6B3CK05-F1
#
_entry.id   AF-A0A6B3CK05-F1
#
_cell.length_a   1.000
_cell.length_b   1.000
_cell.length_c   1.000
_cell.angle_alpha   90.00
_cell.angle_beta   90.00
_cell.angle_gamma   90.00
#
_symmetry.space_group_name_H-M   'P 1'
#
loop_
_entity.id
_entity.type
_entity.pdbx_description
1 polymer ?
#
loop_
_entity_poly.entity_id
_entity_poly.type
_entity_poly.pdbx_seq_one_letter_code
_entity_poly.pdbx_strand_id
1 'polypeptide(L)'
;PRLDADFLLLDEAQDTNPVVEQIFLNQRDHAQLVMVGDSAQAIYHWRGAKDIMTGFHGIQLALSQSFRFGPHLADEANRWLRLADAPIRLTGTPAVPTEIGSVTDPDA
;
A
#
# COMPACT_ATOMS: atom_id res chain seq x y z
N PRO A 1 8.38 -14.94 19.86
CA PRO A 1 7.22 -15.84 20.10
C PRO A 1 7.00 -16.71 18.86
N ARG A 2 6.38 -17.89 19.02
CA ARG A 2 5.86 -18.69 17.89
C ARG A 2 4.33 -18.58 17.90
N LEU A 3 3.74 -18.19 16.78
CA LEU A 3 2.30 -18.07 16.61
C LEU A 3 1.77 -19.35 15.98
N ASP A 4 0.72 -19.94 16.55
CA ASP A 4 0.14 -21.19 16.04
C ASP A 4 -0.82 -20.91 14.87
N ALA A 5 -0.23 -20.62 13.70
CA ALA A 5 -0.97 -20.32 12.48
C ALA A 5 -0.17 -20.73 11.24
N ASP A 6 -0.87 -21.21 10.21
CA ASP A 6 -0.25 -21.54 8.91
C ASP A 6 -0.02 -20.30 8.03
N PHE A 7 -0.77 -19.21 8.28
CA PHE A 7 -0.70 -17.97 7.52
C PHE A 7 -0.71 -16.76 8.45
N LEU A 8 0.09 -15.77 8.11
CA LEU A 8 0.18 -14.50 8.82
C LEU A 8 0.05 -13.35 7.82
N LEU A 9 -0.96 -12.51 8.02
CA LEU A 9 -1.26 -11.37 7.16
C LEU A 9 -0.91 -10.08 7.93
N LEU A 10 -0.11 -9.23 7.31
CA LEU A 10 0.21 -7.90 7.81
C LEU A 10 -0.34 -6.86 6.83
N ASP A 11 -1.26 -6.04 7.32
CA ASP A 11 -1.81 -4.90 6.59
C ASP A 11 -1.05 -3.62 6.99
N GLU A 12 -1.13 -2.58 6.17
CA GLU A 12 -0.41 -1.31 6.34
C GLU A 12 1.08 -1.51 6.63
N ALA A 13 1.70 -2.46 5.92
CA ALA A 13 3.07 -2.89 6.17
C ALA A 13 4.09 -1.74 6.05
N GLN A 14 3.79 -0.69 5.29
CA GLN A 14 4.65 0.49 5.16
C GLN A 14 4.79 1.30 6.47
N ASP A 15 3.84 1.20 7.40
CA ASP A 15 3.82 1.95 8.66
C ASP A 15 4.19 1.08 9.89
N THR A 16 4.83 -0.07 9.64
CA THR A 16 5.21 -1.01 10.70
C THR A 16 6.43 -0.54 11.50
N ASN A 17 6.56 -1.02 12.74
CA ASN A 17 7.73 -0.76 13.59
C ASN A 17 8.67 -1.98 13.68
N PRO A 18 9.94 -1.80 14.08
CA PRO A 18 10.93 -2.89 14.10
C PRO A 18 10.55 -4.09 14.99
N VAL A 19 9.77 -3.86 16.04
CA VAL A 19 9.36 -4.94 16.96
C VAL A 19 8.34 -5.86 16.29
N VAL A 20 7.33 -5.27 15.64
CA VAL A 20 6.30 -6.02 14.89
C VAL A 20 6.94 -6.70 13.67
N GLU A 21 7.85 -6.02 12.96
CA GLU A 21 8.64 -6.60 11.87
C GLU A 21 9.35 -7.88 12.33
N GLN A 22 10.08 -7.84 13.46
CA GLN A 22 10.78 -9.01 13.97
C GLN A 22 9.85 -10.14 14.38
N ILE A 23 8.74 -9.84 15.05
CA ILE A 23 7.75 -10.86 15.42
C ILE A 23 7.21 -11.54 14.16
N PHE A 24 6.86 -10.77 13.14
CA PHE A 24 6.29 -11.27 11.89
C PHE A 24 7.29 -12.12 11.10
N LEU A 25 8.50 -11.60 10.87
CA LEU A 25 9.54 -12.30 10.10
C LEU A 25 10.02 -13.60 10.76
N ASN A 26 10.01 -13.67 12.09
CA ASN A 26 10.39 -14.86 12.84
C ASN A 26 9.39 -16.02 12.71
N GLN A 27 8.24 -15.85 12.05
CA GLN A 27 7.32 -16.95 11.78
C GLN A 27 7.57 -17.66 10.43
N ARG A 28 8.52 -17.17 9.62
CA ARG A 28 8.76 -17.64 8.23
C ARG A 28 9.16 -19.12 8.13
N ASP A 29 9.66 -19.72 9.20
CA ASP A 29 10.04 -21.14 9.25
C ASP A 29 8.83 -22.09 9.27
N HIS A 30 7.63 -21.60 9.61
CA HIS A 30 6.44 -22.44 9.74
C HIS A 30 5.14 -21.83 9.21
N ALA A 31 5.10 -20.53 8.94
CA ALA A 31 3.92 -19.84 8.45
C ALA A 31 4.21 -19.14 7.13
N GLN A 32 3.22 -19.10 6.24
CA GLN A 32 3.24 -18.26 5.06
C GLN A 32 2.99 -16.81 5.47
N LEU A 33 3.93 -15.93 5.12
CA LEU A 33 3.87 -14.51 5.41
C LEU A 33 3.31 -13.75 4.20
N VAL A 34 2.27 -12.96 4.42
CA VAL A 34 1.65 -12.08 3.41
C VAL A 34 1.64 -10.66 3.95
N MET A 35 2.16 -9.72 3.17
CA MET A 35 2.14 -8.29 3.49
C MET A 35 1.31 -7.55 2.45
N VAL A 36 0.49 -6.62 2.91
CA VAL A 36 -0.27 -5.68 2.08
C VAL A 36 0.05 -4.27 2.58
N GLY A 37 0.20 -3.34 1.65
CA GLY A 37 0.55 -1.97 1.94
C GLY A 37 0.88 -1.19 0.69
N ASP A 38 1.24 0.08 0.88
CA ASP A 38 1.64 0.99 -0.18
C ASP A 38 2.79 1.89 0.30
N SER A 39 4.00 1.68 -0.21
CA SER A 39 5.17 2.51 0.11
C SER A 39 4.96 4.00 -0.17
N ALA A 40 4.08 4.37 -1.12
CA ALA A 40 3.77 5.78 -1.40
C ALA A 40 2.97 6.44 -0.27
N GLN A 41 2.38 5.66 0.65
CA GLN A 41 1.59 6.13 1.78
C GLN A 41 2.36 6.09 3.11
N ALA A 42 3.67 5.81 3.07
CA ALA A 42 4.54 5.78 4.25
C ALA A 42 4.82 7.18 4.82
N ILE A 43 3.85 7.76 5.54
CA ILE A 43 3.91 9.13 6.06
C ILE A 43 4.23 9.21 7.56
N TYR A 44 4.34 8.08 8.26
CA TYR A 44 4.59 8.03 9.70
C TYR A 44 6.06 7.82 10.10
N HIS A 45 7.02 8.12 9.22
CA HIS A 45 8.45 7.99 9.53
C HIS A 45 8.88 8.74 10.81
N TRP A 46 8.25 9.87 11.13
CA TRP A 46 8.52 10.64 12.36
C TRP A 46 8.16 9.89 13.65
N ARG A 47 7.36 8.82 13.58
CA ARG A 47 7.03 7.91 14.70
C ARG A 47 7.98 6.71 14.80
N GLY A 48 9.00 6.65 13.96
CA GLY A 48 9.88 5.49 13.84
C GLY A 48 9.30 4.34 13.02
N ALA A 49 8.24 4.60 12.23
CA ALA A 49 7.75 3.64 11.26
C ALA A 49 8.77 3.43 10.14
N LYS A 50 8.87 2.19 9.67
CA LYS A 50 9.78 1.77 8.61
C LYS A 50 8.98 1.03 7.55
N ASP A 51 9.23 1.38 6.29
CA ASP A 51 8.75 0.58 5.18
C ASP A 51 9.53 -0.74 5.14
N ILE A 52 8.90 -1.80 5.64
CA ILE A 52 9.47 -3.16 5.66
C ILE A 52 9.19 -3.94 4.37
N MET A 53 8.38 -3.38 3.46
CA MET A 53 8.01 -4.04 2.21
C MET A 53 9.20 -4.10 1.24
N THR A 54 10.04 -3.06 1.22
CA THR A 54 11.23 -2.98 0.35
C THR A 54 12.29 -4.05 0.64
N GLY A 55 12.37 -4.57 1.86
CA GLY A 55 13.34 -5.61 2.26
C GLY A 55 12.76 -7.02 2.34
N PHE A 56 11.48 -7.20 2.01
CA PHE A 56 10.80 -8.47 2.21
C PHE A 56 11.11 -9.46 1.08
N HIS A 57 11.74 -10.58 1.42
CA HIS A 57 11.95 -11.69 0.50
C HIS A 57 10.63 -12.42 0.21
N GLY A 58 9.95 -12.01 -0.86
CA GLY A 58 8.69 -12.61 -1.31
C GLY A 58 8.37 -12.26 -2.76
N ILE A 59 7.24 -12.76 -3.24
CA ILE A 59 6.71 -12.40 -4.56
C ILE A 59 5.95 -11.09 -4.40
N GLN A 60 6.41 -10.04 -5.08
CA GLN A 60 5.73 -8.74 -5.08
C GLN A 60 4.67 -8.71 -6.19
N LEU A 61 3.45 -8.35 -5.83
CA LEU A 61 2.32 -8.21 -6.74
C LEU A 61 1.73 -6.81 -6.58
N ALA A 62 1.40 -6.15 -7.68
CA ALA A 62 0.79 -4.83 -7.68
C ALA A 62 -0.71 -4.94 -7.94
N LEU A 63 -1.53 -4.27 -7.11
CA LEU A 63 -2.96 -4.12 -7.31
C LEU A 63 -3.22 -2.74 -7.92
N SER A 64 -3.28 -2.67 -9.25
CA SER A 64 -3.48 -1.41 -9.98
C SER A 64 -4.94 -0.98 -10.11
N GLN A 65 -5.90 -1.91 -10.02
CA GLN A 65 -7.32 -1.63 -10.17
C GLN A 65 -7.89 -1.02 -8.88
N SER A 66 -8.43 0.20 -8.97
CA SER A 66 -9.17 0.85 -7.89
C SER A 66 -10.65 0.51 -7.97
N PHE A 67 -11.22 0.12 -6.84
CA PHE A 67 -12.66 -0.04 -6.67
C PHE A 67 -13.32 1.19 -6.02
N ARG A 68 -12.55 2.27 -5.81
CA ARG A 68 -13.02 3.50 -5.14
C ARG A 68 -13.28 4.65 -6.10
N PHE A 69 -12.73 4.59 -7.31
CA PHE A 69 -12.87 5.65 -8.30
C PHE A 69 -12.85 5.14 -9.74
N GLY A 70 -13.39 5.96 -10.64
CA GLY A 70 -13.46 5.72 -12.07
C GLY A 70 -12.20 6.16 -12.83
N PRO A 71 -12.12 5.84 -14.14
CA PRO A 71 -10.93 6.03 -14.96
C PRO A 71 -10.38 7.47 -14.99
N HIS A 72 -11.26 8.48 -14.98
CA HIS A 72 -10.85 9.89 -15.03
C HIS A 72 -9.93 10.29 -13.86
N LEU A 73 -10.21 9.82 -12.64
CA LEU A 73 -9.34 10.09 -11.49
C LEU A 73 -8.06 9.26 -11.53
N ALA A 74 -8.10 8.05 -12.08
CA ALA A 74 -6.91 7.25 -12.31
C ALA A 74 -5.93 7.98 -13.26
N ASP A 75 -6.44 8.55 -14.35
CA ASP A 75 -5.65 9.30 -15.32
C ASP A 75 -4.99 10.52 -14.67
N GLU A 76 -5.75 11.24 -13.85
CA GLU A 76 -5.26 12.38 -13.08
C GLU A 76 -4.15 11.97 -12.10
N ALA A 77 -4.41 10.99 -11.24
CA ALA A 77 -3.46 10.47 -10.27
C ALA A 77 -2.17 9.97 -10.95
N ASN A 78 -2.31 9.27 -12.09
CA ASN A 78 -1.17 8.78 -12.86
C ASN A 78 -0.29 9.90 -13.43
N ARG A 79 -0.78 11.14 -13.59
CA ARG A 79 0.08 12.30 -13.93
C ARG A 79 1.07 12.58 -12.81
N TRP A 80 0.59 12.62 -11.57
CA TRP A 80 1.40 12.86 -10.38
C TRP A 80 2.35 11.69 -10.08
N LEU A 81 1.87 10.45 -10.20
CA LEU A 81 2.71 9.26 -10.02
C LEU A 81 3.87 9.19 -11.03
N ARG A 82 3.68 9.69 -12.27
CA ARG A 82 4.78 9.83 -13.24
C ARG A 82 5.81 10.86 -12.78
N LEU A 83 5.36 12.01 -12.27
CA LEU A 83 6.26 13.06 -11.78
C LEU A 83 7.03 12.63 -10.52
N ALA A 84 6.41 11.79 -9.69
CA ALA A 84 7.02 11.23 -8.48
C ALA A 84 7.89 9.98 -8.75
N ASP A 85 8.07 9.58 -10.01
CA ASP A 85 8.78 8.36 -10.43
C ASP A 85 8.27 7.08 -9.74
N ALA A 86 6.96 7.04 -9.41
CA ALA A 86 6.36 5.88 -8.80
C ALA A 86 6.24 4.74 -9.84
N PRO A 87 6.52 3.47 -9.47
CA PRO A 87 6.49 2.35 -10.40
C PRO A 87 5.08 1.89 -10.77
N ILE A 88 4.08 2.18 -9.92
CA ILE A 88 2.68 1.75 -10.11
C ILE A 88 1.89 2.71 -11.01
N ARG A 89 0.98 2.17 -11.81
CA ARG A 89 -0.03 2.93 -12.55
C ARG A 89 -1.42 2.40 -12.21
N LEU A 90 -2.31 3.30 -11.84
CA LEU A 90 -3.66 2.99 -11.39
C LEU A 90 -4.61 2.82 -12.57
N THR A 91 -5.60 1.95 -12.43
CA THR A 91 -6.73 1.80 -13.33
C THR A 91 -8.02 2.01 -12.53
N GLY A 92 -8.87 2.93 -12.96
CA GLY A 92 -10.16 3.15 -12.32
C GLY A 92 -11.21 2.13 -12.76
N THR A 93 -12.22 1.87 -11.93
CA THR A 93 -13.33 0.97 -12.30
C THR A 93 -14.43 1.76 -13.02
N PRO A 94 -14.76 1.45 -14.30
CA PRO A 94 -15.76 2.22 -15.06
C PRO A 94 -17.15 2.31 -14.41
N ALA A 95 -17.52 1.31 -13.60
CA ALA A 95 -18.78 1.29 -12.88
C ALA A 95 -18.84 2.23 -11.67
N VAL A 96 -17.70 2.79 -11.24
CA VAL A 96 -17.63 3.72 -10.11
C VAL A 96 -17.73 5.15 -10.65
N PRO A 97 -18.82 5.89 -10.36
CA PRO A 97 -18.95 7.26 -10.79
C PRO A 97 -17.89 8.13 -10.11
N THR A 98 -17.24 8.99 -10.87
CA THR A 98 -16.23 9.92 -10.36
C THR A 98 -16.24 11.18 -11.20
N GLU A 99 -16.30 12.32 -10.53
CA GLU A 99 -16.31 13.64 -11.14
C GLU A 99 -15.04 14.40 -10.76
N ILE A 100 -14.48 15.11 -11.74
CA ILE A 100 -13.34 16.02 -11.54
C ILE A 100 -13.80 17.37 -12.02
N GLY A 101 -13.72 18.36 -11.14
CA GLY A 101 -14.14 19.72 -11.43
C GLY A 101 -13.44 20.70 -10.51
N SER A 102 -13.56 21.99 -10.85
CA SER A 102 -13.13 23.05 -9.95
C SER A 102 -14.01 23.07 -8.70
N VAL A 103 -13.38 23.12 -7.54
CA VAL A 103 -14.07 23.40 -6.28
C VAL A 103 -13.76 24.84 -5.89
N THR A 104 -14.77 25.60 -5.46
CA THR A 104 -14.60 26.99 -5.01
C THR A 104 -13.82 27.10 -3.70
N ASP A 105 -13.86 26.05 -2.88
CA ASP A 105 -13.14 25.94 -1.61
C ASP A 105 -12.61 24.49 -1.42
N PRO A 106 -11.29 24.24 -1.55
CA PRO A 106 -10.74 22.89 -1.61
C PRO A 106 -10.59 22.17 -0.26
N ASP A 107 -10.88 22.81 0.89
CA ASP A 107 -10.67 22.27 2.23
C ASP A 107 -11.95 21.68 2.87
N ALA A 108 -12.59 20.70 2.21
CA ALA A 108 -13.71 19.94 2.78
C ALA A 108 -13.27 18.57 3.36
#